data_AF-A0AAX3PSX6-F1
#
_entry.id   AF-A0AAX3PSX6-F1
#
_cell.length_a   1.000
_cell.length_b   1.000
_cell.length_c   1.000
_cell.angle_alpha   90.00
_cell.angle_beta   90.00
_cell.angle_gamma   90.00
#
_symmetry.space_group_name_H-M   'P 1'
#
loop_
_entity.id
_entity.type
_entity.pdbx_description
1 polymer ?
#
loop_
_entity_poly.entity_id
_entity_poly.type
_entity_poly.pdbx_seq_one_letter_code
_entity_poly.pdbx_strand_id
1 'polypeptide(L)' 'MEFNFSRATIYLLLDPKSKYHDARFPQQINLSSNRVGWIAHEVNTWIVQKISERRITTI' A
#
# COMPACT_ATOMS: atom_id res chain seq x y z
N MET A 1 -5.45 -13.67 -7.44
CA MET A 1 -5.01 -13.30 -6.08
C MET A 1 -5.56 -11.91 -5.84
N GLU A 2 -6.59 -11.77 -5.01
CA GLU A 2 -7.16 -10.47 -4.71
C GLU A 2 -6.40 -9.82 -3.55
N PHE A 3 -5.96 -8.59 -3.77
CA PHE A 3 -5.32 -7.76 -2.78
C PHE A 3 -6.41 -7.05 -1.98
N ASN A 4 -6.74 -7.55 -0.79
CA ASN A 4 -7.82 -7.00 0.03
C ASN A 4 -7.27 -6.42 1.33
N PHE A 5 -7.43 -5.10 1.50
CA PHE A 5 -7.19 -4.40 2.76
C PHE A 5 -8.48 -3.80 3.28
N SER A 6 -8.60 -3.74 4.60
CA SER A 6 -9.65 -2.92 5.20
C SER A 6 -9.43 -1.44 4.83
N ARG A 7 -10.51 -0.68 4.63
CA ARG A 7 -10.43 0.77 4.35
C ARG A 7 -9.64 1.49 5.43
N ALA A 8 -9.82 1.10 6.70
CA ALA A 8 -9.07 1.67 7.82
C ALA A 8 -7.57 1.45 7.68
N THR A 9 -7.14 0.25 7.27
CA THR A 9 -5.72 -0.06 7.03
C THR A 9 -5.14 0.81 5.92
N ILE A 10 -5.88 1.02 4.83
CA ILE A 10 -5.44 1.88 3.72
C ILE A 10 -5.22 3.32 4.22
N TYR A 11 -6.16 3.88 4.97
CA TYR A 11 -6.00 5.24 5.50
C TYR A 11 -4.85 5.34 6.51
N LEU A 12 -4.62 4.31 7.33
CA LEU A 12 -3.48 4.26 8.26
C LEU A 12 -2.13 4.15 7.54
N LEU A 13 -2.07 3.51 6.37
CA LEU A 13 -0.86 3.44 5.54
C LEU A 13 -0.57 4.77 4.84
N LEU A 14 -1.62 5.50 4.46
CA LEU A 14 -1.53 6.78 3.75
C LEU A 14 -1.27 7.99 4.67
N ASP A 15 -1.69 7.93 5.94
CA ASP A 15 -1.56 9.05 6.87
C ASP A 15 -0.12 9.17 7.43
N PRO A 16 0.63 10.24 7.15
CA PRO A 16 1.99 10.46 7.66
C PRO A 16 2.10 10.48 9.19
N LYS A 17 1.00 10.72 9.90
CA LYS A 17 0.96 10.77 11.36
C LYS A 17 0.70 9.40 11.99
N SER A 18 0.29 8.42 11.19
CA SER A 18 0.05 7.05 11.66
C SER A 18 1.37 6.32 11.90
N LYS A 19 1.41 5.50 12.95
CA LYS A 19 2.54 4.58 13.20
C LYS A 19 2.76 3.61 12.04
N TYR A 20 1.70 3.31 11.29
CA TYR A 20 1.72 2.40 10.16
C TYR A 20 1.93 3.11 8.83
N HIS A 21 2.23 4.40 8.83
CA HIS A 21 2.52 5.14 7.60
C HIS A 21 3.63 4.44 6.81
N ASP A 22 3.38 4.25 5.52
CA ASP A 22 4.39 3.75 4.60
C ASP A 22 4.49 4.71 3.41
N ALA A 23 5.58 5.48 3.37
CA ALA A 23 5.84 6.42 2.30
C ALA A 23 6.02 5.74 0.93
N ARG A 24 6.26 4.43 0.89
CA ARG A 24 6.36 3.63 -0.34
C ARG A 24 5.02 3.06 -0.77
N PHE A 25 3.96 3.22 0.02
CA PHE A 25 2.63 2.76 -0.33
C PHE A 25 2.13 3.51 -1.59
N PRO A 26 1.53 2.81 -2.57
CA PRO A 26 1.12 3.42 -3.83
C PRO A 26 0.09 4.53 -3.59
N GLN A 27 0.24 5.63 -4.34
CA GLN A 27 -0.66 6.76 -4.23
C GLN A 27 -2.00 6.45 -4.90
N GLN A 28 -3.08 6.84 -4.23
CA GLN A 28 -4.43 6.69 -4.75
C GLN A 28 -4.69 7.70 -5.88
N ILE A 29 -5.32 7.24 -6.96
CA ILE A 29 -5.76 8.05 -8.09
C ILE A 29 -7.29 8.14 -8.03
N ASN A 30 -7.82 9.35 -8.05
CA ASN A 30 -9.26 9.57 -8.15
C ASN A 30 -9.74 9.22 -9.55
N LEU A 31 -10.51 8.13 -9.69
CA LEU A 31 -11.12 7.71 -10.95
C LEU A 31 -12.49 8.36 -11.15
N SER A 32 -13.19 8.66 -10.05
CA SER A 32 -14.47 9.38 -10.02
C SER A 32 -14.71 9.98 -8.63
N SER A 33 -15.86 10.63 -8.41
CA SER A 33 -16.22 11.21 -7.11
C SER A 33 -16.18 10.22 -5.93
N ASN A 34 -16.50 8.94 -6.18
CA ASN A 34 -16.60 7.91 -5.13
C ASN A 34 -15.70 6.70 -5.38
N ARG A 35 -14.80 6.74 -6.36
CA ARG A 35 -13.92 5.62 -6.70
C ARG A 35 -12.48 6.10 -6.80
N VAL A 36 -11.63 5.44 -6.02
CA VAL A 36 -10.18 5.55 -6.10
C VAL A 36 -9.64 4.27 -6.72
N GLY A 37 -8.55 4.41 -7.47
CA GLY A 37 -7.77 3.31 -8.01
C GLY A 37 -6.29 3.50 -7.70
N TRP A 38 -5.49 2.50 -8.06
CA TRP A 38 -4.04 2.55 -7.95
C TRP A 38 -3.42 2.04 -9.24
N ILE A 39 -2.19 2.49 -9.52
CA ILE A 39 -1.42 1.94 -10.63
C ILE A 39 -0.98 0.53 -10.27
N ALA A 40 -1.39 -0.46 -11.07
CA ALA A 40 -1.09 -1.87 -10.79
C ALA A 40 0.42 -2.15 -10.67
N HIS A 41 1.25 -1.44 -11.45
CA HIS A 41 2.70 -1.54 -11.36
C HIS A 41 3.25 -1.09 -10.01
N GLU A 42 2.78 0.04 -9.47
CA GLU A 42 3.22 0.56 -8.16
C GLU A 42 2.83 -0.38 -7.02
N VAL A 43 1.59 -0.90 -7.06
CA VAL A 43 1.09 -1.87 -6.09
C VAL A 43 1.94 -3.14 -6.12
N ASN A 44 2.23 -3.68 -7.31
CA ASN A 44 3.07 -4.87 -7.44
C ASN A 44 4.48 -4.63 -6.92
N THR A 45 5.08 -3.49 -7.24
CA THR A 45 6.42 -3.11 -6.74
C THR A 45 6.43 -3.02 -5.22
N TRP A 46 5.42 -2.41 -4.61
CA TRP A 46 5.29 -2.34 -3.15
C TRP A 46 5.14 -3.73 -2.52
N ILE A 47 4.34 -4.62 -3.10
CA ILE A 47 4.20 -6.01 -2.63
C ILE A 47 5.54 -6.74 -2.68
N VAL A 48 6.28 -6.63 -3.79
CA VAL A 48 7.60 -7.25 -3.95
C VAL A 48 8.58 -6.72 -2.91
N GLN A 49 8.58 -5.40 -2.65
CA GLN A 49 9.38 -4.80 -1.59
C GLN A 49 9.03 -5.39 -0.22
N LYS A 50 7.74 -5.50 0.14
CA LYS A 50 7.31 -6.11 1.41
C LYS A 50 7.73 -7.56 1.55
N ILE A 51 7.67 -8.34 0.47
CA ILE A 51 8.16 -9.73 0.46
C ILE A 51 9.67 -9.76 0.69
N SER A 52 10.42 -8.86 0.07
CA SER A 52 11.87 -8.74 0.26
C SER A 52 12.23 -8.32 1.69
N GLU A 53 11.58 -7.29 2.22
CA GLU A 53 11.77 -6.81 3.60
C GLU A 53 11.52 -7.95 4.61
N ARG A 54 10.45 -8.74 4.42
CA ARG A 54 10.16 -9.90 5.26
C ARG A 54 11.24 -10.98 5.22
N ARG A 55 11.88 -11.19 4.06
CA ARG A 55 12.92 -12.22 3.88
C ARG A 55 14.29 -11.82 4.42
N ILE A 56 14.54 -10.53 4.62
CA ILE A 56 15.83 -10.03 5.11
C ILE A 56 15.99 -10.16 6.63
N THR A 57 14.88 -10.28 7.39
CA THR A 57 14.91 -10.45 8.87
C THR A 57 15.24 -11.89 9.30
N THR A 58 16.28 -12.49 8.73
CA THR A 58 16.84 -13.78 9.17
C THR A 58 18.36 -13.69 9.11
N ILE A 59 18.93 -12.91 10.03
CA ILE A 59 20.36 -12.96 10.39
C ILE A 59 20.49 -12.63 11.88
#